data_AF-A0A1C1C6G9-F1
#
_entry.id   AF-A0A1C1C6G9-F1
#
_cell.length_a   1.000
_cell.length_b   1.000
_cell.length_c   1.000
_cell.angle_alpha   90.00
_cell.angle_beta   90.00
_cell.angle_gamma   90.00
#
_symmetry.space_group_name_H-M   'P 1'
#
loop_
_entity.id
_entity.type
_entity.pdbx_description
1 polymer ?
#
loop_
_entity_poly.entity_id
_entity_poly.type
_entity_poly.pdbx_seq_one_letter_code
_entity_poly.pdbx_strand_id
1 'polypeptide(L)'
;MFSRRAVAVAARSARSIARPQPPLQFQPRLGLARAQFSSTTCAKAAPADVENQQDDPEMNNNYINPPRVKRSHRDPYADWDDKQEMRNFGEPVHEDNDVLGVFSLHDYTFMSTSRGLLLWAGFISAVLGVYYGVSATYPGKPSAPKEYEGGLFEELGGPGAVRARMAGDPVDEEQVTGDLQHNPQISRDVVLNQGRETQV
;
A
#
# COMPACT_ATOMS: atom_id res chain seq x y z
N MET A 1 3.51 -4.60 -38.31
CA MET A 1 2.10 -4.95 -38.04
C MET A 1 2.06 -5.75 -36.74
N PHE A 2 1.88 -5.09 -35.58
CA PHE A 2 1.89 -5.77 -34.29
C PHE A 2 0.46 -6.12 -33.87
N SER A 3 0.26 -7.42 -33.71
CA SER A 3 -1.01 -8.11 -33.46
C SER A 3 -1.59 -7.76 -32.08
N ARG A 4 -2.82 -7.25 -32.07
CA ARG A 4 -3.69 -7.14 -30.90
C ARG A 4 -4.29 -8.51 -30.63
N ARG A 5 -3.77 -9.26 -29.66
CA ARG A 5 -4.48 -10.43 -29.11
C ARG A 5 -4.82 -10.21 -27.64
N ALA A 6 -6.10 -9.94 -27.46
CA ALA A 6 -6.84 -9.88 -26.22
C ALA A 6 -6.63 -11.14 -25.38
N VAL A 7 -6.47 -10.93 -24.07
CA VAL A 7 -6.80 -11.93 -23.05
C VAL A 7 -7.63 -11.21 -21.99
N ALA A 8 -8.93 -11.45 -22.03
CA ALA A 8 -9.89 -11.06 -21.01
C ALA A 8 -10.76 -12.29 -20.72
N VAL A 9 -10.45 -13.03 -19.65
CA VAL A 9 -11.32 -14.09 -19.11
C VAL A 9 -11.08 -14.21 -17.61
N ALA A 10 -12.10 -13.88 -16.81
CA ALA A 10 -12.68 -14.78 -15.81
C ALA A 10 -13.66 -13.99 -14.93
N ALA A 11 -14.94 -14.24 -15.20
CA ALA A 11 -16.06 -13.65 -14.49
C ALA A 11 -16.27 -14.32 -13.11
N ARG A 12 -16.43 -13.46 -12.12
CA ARG A 12 -17.34 -13.52 -10.94
C ARG A 12 -17.96 -14.89 -10.62
N SER A 13 -17.59 -15.42 -9.45
CA SER A 13 -18.39 -16.38 -8.70
C SER A 13 -18.35 -16.00 -7.23
N ALA A 14 -19.39 -15.31 -6.75
CA ALA A 14 -19.63 -15.11 -5.32
C ALA A 14 -21.00 -15.72 -5.02
N ARG A 15 -20.99 -16.89 -4.37
CA ARG A 15 -22.19 -17.53 -3.84
C ARG A 15 -22.53 -16.88 -2.51
N SER A 16 -23.62 -16.13 -2.47
CA SER A 16 -24.24 -15.64 -1.25
C SER A 16 -24.91 -16.79 -0.49
N ILE A 17 -24.36 -17.14 0.68
CA ILE A 17 -25.02 -18.03 1.64
C ILE A 17 -26.05 -17.19 2.40
N ALA A 18 -27.33 -17.41 2.12
CA ALA A 18 -28.43 -16.83 2.88
C ALA A 18 -28.53 -17.53 4.25
N ARG A 19 -28.28 -16.79 5.33
CA ARG A 19 -28.54 -17.23 6.71
C ARG A 19 -30.02 -16.99 7.03
N PRO A 20 -30.76 -17.98 7.57
CA PRO A 20 -32.17 -17.79 7.95
C PRO A 20 -32.27 -16.94 9.23
N GLN A 21 -33.19 -15.97 9.26
CA GLN A 21 -33.53 -15.23 10.47
C GLN A 21 -34.61 -15.99 11.28
N PRO A 22 -34.50 -16.06 12.62
CA PRO A 22 -35.53 -16.62 13.49
C PRO A 22 -36.75 -15.67 13.63
N PRO A 23 -37.93 -16.19 14.00
CA PRO A 23 -39.16 -15.40 14.08
C PRO A 23 -39.16 -14.40 15.24
N LEU A 24 -39.86 -13.29 15.04
CA LEU A 24 -40.07 -12.18 15.97
C LEU A 24 -40.58 -12.67 17.34
N GLN A 25 -39.72 -12.60 18.36
CA GLN A 25 -40.11 -12.81 19.75
C GLN A 25 -40.61 -11.50 20.36
N PHE A 26 -41.84 -11.57 20.85
CA PHE A 26 -42.56 -10.52 21.57
C PHE A 26 -41.88 -10.27 22.94
N GLN A 27 -41.15 -9.17 23.11
CA GLN A 27 -40.57 -8.80 24.40
C GLN A 27 -41.52 -7.89 25.21
N PRO A 28 -41.81 -8.22 26.48
CA PRO A 28 -42.65 -7.38 27.33
C PRO A 28 -41.87 -6.13 27.75
N ARG A 29 -42.46 -4.95 27.54
CA ARG A 29 -41.92 -3.67 28.03
C ARG A 29 -42.03 -3.60 29.55
N LEU A 30 -41.00 -4.04 30.26
CA LEU A 30 -40.80 -3.67 31.66
C LEU A 30 -40.15 -2.28 31.70
N GLY A 31 -40.99 -1.25 31.89
CA GLY A 31 -40.54 0.12 32.09
C GLY A 31 -39.83 0.27 33.44
N LEU A 32 -38.51 0.21 33.45
CA LEU A 32 -37.70 0.62 34.59
C LEU A 32 -37.83 2.14 34.78
N ALA A 33 -38.15 2.56 36.01
CA ALA A 33 -38.32 3.96 36.36
C ALA A 33 -37.01 4.73 36.17
N ARG A 34 -37.03 5.75 35.30
CA ARG A 34 -35.93 6.70 35.12
C ARG A 34 -35.63 7.39 36.45
N ALA A 35 -34.38 7.34 36.89
CA ALA A 35 -33.93 8.01 38.10
C ALA A 35 -34.19 9.53 38.02
N GLN A 36 -34.77 10.10 39.08
CA GLN A 36 -35.28 11.48 39.15
C GLN A 36 -34.18 12.56 39.11
N PHE A 37 -32.91 12.16 39.07
CA PHE A 37 -31.73 13.05 39.01
C PHE A 37 -31.01 13.02 37.66
N SER A 38 -31.55 12.32 36.65
CA SER A 38 -31.01 12.31 35.29
C SER A 38 -31.47 13.55 34.51
N SER A 39 -30.82 14.69 34.76
CA SER A 39 -30.97 15.95 34.01
C SER A 39 -30.02 16.01 32.81
N THR A 40 -29.89 14.93 32.03
CA THR A 40 -29.24 15.03 30.72
C THR A 40 -30.22 15.67 29.75
N THR A 41 -30.22 17.00 29.68
CA THR A 41 -30.76 17.73 28.53
C THR A 41 -29.88 17.38 27.33
N CYS A 42 -30.15 16.24 26.69
CA CYS A 42 -29.45 15.84 25.48
C CYS A 42 -29.80 16.86 24.40
N ALA A 43 -28.82 17.68 24.01
CA ALA A 43 -28.96 18.60 22.90
C ALA A 43 -29.40 17.79 21.66
N LYS A 44 -30.58 18.13 21.17
CA LYS A 44 -31.22 17.50 20.02
C LYS A 44 -30.53 17.97 18.75
N ALA A 45 -29.39 17.37 18.42
CA ALA A 45 -28.64 17.67 17.20
C ALA A 45 -27.94 16.40 16.70
N ALA A 46 -28.73 15.50 16.12
CA ALA A 46 -28.23 14.39 15.32
C ALA A 46 -28.87 14.50 13.92
N PRO A 47 -28.07 14.71 12.86
CA PRO A 47 -28.56 14.54 11.48
C PRO A 47 -28.94 13.08 11.22
N ALA A 48 -29.83 12.85 10.25
CA ALA A 48 -30.60 11.62 9.99
C ALA A 48 -29.78 10.35 9.67
N ASP A 49 -28.46 10.43 9.73
CA ASP A 49 -27.48 9.37 9.52
C ASP A 49 -27.21 8.52 10.80
N VAL A 50 -27.74 8.91 11.96
CA VAL A 50 -27.68 8.13 13.22
C VAL A 50 -28.39 6.77 13.11
N GLU A 51 -29.37 6.62 12.22
CA GLU A 51 -30.24 5.44 12.19
C GLU A 51 -29.63 4.21 11.47
N ASN A 52 -28.39 4.31 10.96
CA ASN A 52 -27.71 3.20 10.28
C ASN A 52 -26.59 2.54 11.09
N GLN A 53 -26.25 3.04 12.28
CA GLN A 53 -25.38 2.29 13.19
C GLN A 53 -26.27 1.29 13.90
N GLN A 54 -26.06 0.00 13.59
CA GLN A 54 -26.82 -1.08 14.21
C GLN A 54 -26.63 -0.99 15.72
N ASP A 55 -27.67 -0.51 16.42
CA ASP A 55 -27.75 -0.54 17.88
C ASP A 55 -27.40 -1.97 18.29
N ASP A 56 -26.20 -2.18 18.84
CA ASP A 56 -25.79 -3.48 19.34
C ASP A 56 -26.45 -3.64 20.71
N PRO A 57 -27.61 -4.33 20.79
CA PRO A 57 -28.53 -4.19 21.93
C PRO A 57 -27.94 -4.78 23.22
N GLU A 58 -26.86 -5.55 23.11
CA GLU A 58 -26.29 -6.34 24.19
C GLU A 58 -24.98 -5.76 24.77
N MET A 59 -24.41 -4.69 24.20
CA MET A 59 -23.02 -4.31 24.52
C MET A 59 -22.83 -2.96 25.23
N ASN A 60 -23.82 -2.05 25.21
CA ASN A 60 -23.58 -0.63 25.53
C ASN A 60 -24.39 -0.09 26.74
N ASN A 61 -25.28 -0.87 27.36
CA ASN A 61 -26.10 -0.45 28.51
C ASN A 61 -26.90 0.86 28.27
N ASN A 62 -27.38 1.09 27.06
CA ASN A 62 -28.14 2.30 26.67
C ASN A 62 -27.36 3.62 26.80
N TYR A 63 -26.03 3.57 26.70
CA TYR A 63 -25.22 4.75 26.45
C TYR A 63 -25.64 5.43 25.14
N ILE A 64 -25.73 6.76 25.17
CA ILE A 64 -26.15 7.55 24.01
C ILE A 64 -25.03 7.48 22.97
N ASN A 65 -25.32 6.97 21.78
CA ASN A 65 -24.35 6.86 20.69
C ASN A 65 -24.54 8.02 19.69
N PRO A 66 -23.84 9.16 19.84
CA PRO A 66 -23.92 10.26 18.87
C PRO A 66 -23.40 9.83 17.49
N PRO A 67 -23.73 10.56 16.40
CA PRO A 67 -23.25 10.23 15.06
C PRO A 67 -21.72 10.12 15.00
N ARG A 68 -21.23 9.15 14.21
CA ARG A 68 -19.81 8.81 14.05
C ARG A 68 -19.04 9.87 13.25
N VAL A 69 -18.80 11.03 13.85
CA VAL A 69 -18.09 12.16 13.22
C VAL A 69 -16.74 12.38 13.90
N LYS A 70 -15.67 12.36 13.10
CA LYS A 70 -14.33 12.65 13.58
C LYS A 70 -14.22 14.09 14.06
N ARG A 71 -13.56 14.32 15.20
CA ARG A 71 -13.39 15.66 15.81
C ARG A 71 -12.70 16.65 14.86
N SER A 72 -11.76 16.20 14.03
CA SER A 72 -11.07 17.03 13.03
C SER A 72 -11.99 17.57 11.91
N HIS A 73 -13.19 17.02 11.75
CA HIS A 73 -14.18 17.51 10.78
C HIS A 73 -15.17 18.50 11.39
N ARG A 74 -15.08 18.76 12.69
CA ARG A 74 -15.85 19.84 13.32
C ARG A 74 -15.29 21.19 12.88
N ASP A 75 -16.11 22.22 12.99
CA ASP A 75 -15.71 23.58 12.62
C ASP A 75 -14.53 24.04 13.50
N PRO A 76 -13.33 24.28 12.93
CA PRO A 76 -12.17 24.71 13.71
C PRO A 76 -12.29 26.15 14.23
N TYR A 77 -13.22 26.95 13.68
CA TYR A 77 -13.42 28.35 14.06
C TYR A 77 -14.53 28.55 15.08
N ALA A 78 -15.25 27.48 15.45
CA ALA A 78 -16.30 27.57 16.44
C ALA A 78 -15.75 27.76 17.87
N ASP A 79 -16.57 28.35 18.72
CA ASP A 79 -16.19 28.66 20.10
C ASP A 79 -16.34 27.46 21.06
N TRP A 80 -15.50 26.43 20.85
CA TRP A 80 -15.46 25.24 21.72
C TRP A 80 -14.93 25.54 23.12
N ASP A 81 -15.48 24.87 24.14
CA ASP A 81 -14.95 24.90 25.51
C ASP A 81 -13.55 24.26 25.58
N ASP A 82 -13.41 23.06 25.01
CA ASP A 82 -12.13 22.42 24.76
C ASP A 82 -11.72 22.68 23.30
N LYS A 83 -10.82 23.65 23.12
CA LYS A 83 -10.31 24.07 21.81
C LYS A 83 -9.50 22.97 21.11
N GLN A 84 -8.85 22.09 21.86
CA GLN A 84 -7.95 21.08 21.29
C GLN A 84 -8.75 19.91 20.71
N GLU A 85 -9.75 19.41 21.45
CA GLU A 85 -10.60 18.31 21.01
C GLU A 85 -11.87 18.77 20.26
N MET A 86 -12.07 20.08 20.11
CA MET A 86 -13.26 20.69 19.47
C MET A 86 -14.55 20.15 20.10
N ARG A 87 -14.66 20.26 21.43
CA ARG A 87 -15.73 19.66 22.24
C ARG A 87 -16.23 20.62 23.30
N ASN A 88 -17.55 20.68 23.49
CA ASN A 88 -18.15 21.42 24.60
C ASN A 88 -18.35 20.52 25.83
N PHE A 89 -18.40 21.12 27.01
CA PHE A 89 -18.73 20.40 28.25
C PHE A 89 -20.17 19.87 28.20
N GLY A 90 -20.36 18.62 28.65
CA GLY A 90 -21.67 17.98 28.69
C GLY A 90 -22.16 17.36 27.38
N GLU A 91 -21.43 17.51 26.26
CA GLU A 91 -21.73 16.78 25.03
C GLU A 91 -21.53 15.26 25.22
N PRO A 92 -22.49 14.41 24.80
CA PRO A 92 -22.28 12.97 24.71
C PRO A 92 -21.05 12.64 23.87
N VAL A 93 -20.26 11.69 24.33
CA VAL A 93 -19.05 11.22 23.65
C VAL A 93 -19.43 10.00 22.80
N HIS A 94 -18.85 9.83 21.62
CA HIS A 94 -19.08 8.60 20.83
C HIS A 94 -18.37 7.41 21.49
N GLU A 95 -18.90 6.20 21.35
CA GLU A 95 -18.27 5.01 21.96
C GLU A 95 -16.83 4.79 21.46
N ASP A 96 -16.60 4.96 20.16
CA ASP A 96 -15.27 4.88 19.52
C ASP A 96 -14.54 6.24 19.49
N ASN A 97 -14.66 7.05 20.55
CA ASN A 97 -14.04 8.38 20.59
C ASN A 97 -12.50 8.35 20.57
N ASP A 98 -11.88 7.21 20.89
CA ASP A 98 -10.44 6.99 20.74
C ASP A 98 -10.01 7.05 19.25
N VAL A 99 -10.82 6.47 18.36
CA VAL A 99 -10.60 6.50 16.90
C VAL A 99 -11.11 7.80 16.29
N LEU A 100 -12.14 8.43 16.87
CA LEU A 100 -12.71 9.68 16.37
C LEU A 100 -12.07 10.95 16.94
N GLY A 101 -11.15 10.83 17.91
CA GLY A 101 -10.46 11.96 18.54
C GLY A 101 -9.59 12.76 17.56
N VAL A 102 -9.17 13.95 17.97
CA VAL A 102 -8.30 14.81 17.13
C VAL A 102 -6.92 14.16 16.91
N PHE A 103 -6.43 13.44 17.93
CA PHE A 103 -5.13 12.75 17.88
C PHE A 103 -5.11 11.44 17.09
N SER A 104 -6.25 10.99 16.55
CA SER A 104 -6.28 9.79 15.72
C SER A 104 -5.81 10.08 14.28
N LEU A 105 -5.53 9.03 13.52
CA LEU A 105 -5.04 9.13 12.14
C LEU A 105 -5.90 10.06 11.29
N HIS A 106 -5.29 11.12 10.73
CA HIS A 106 -5.96 12.16 9.95
C HIS A 106 -6.82 11.56 8.81
N ASP A 107 -8.06 12.03 8.70
CA ASP A 107 -8.96 11.60 7.63
C ASP A 107 -8.88 12.58 6.44
N TYR A 108 -8.69 12.05 5.24
CA TYR A 108 -8.44 12.83 4.04
C TYR A 108 -9.68 12.83 3.14
N THR A 109 -10.29 14.00 2.94
CA THR A 109 -11.59 14.13 2.25
C THR A 109 -11.49 14.50 0.77
N PHE A 110 -10.29 14.85 0.28
CA PHE A 110 -10.11 15.35 -1.09
C PHE A 110 -10.18 14.26 -2.17
N MET A 111 -10.06 12.98 -1.80
CA MET A 111 -10.22 11.85 -2.71
C MET A 111 -10.74 10.61 -1.99
N SER A 112 -11.39 9.70 -2.71
CA SER A 112 -11.76 8.40 -2.15
C SER A 112 -10.53 7.51 -1.93
N THR A 113 -10.57 6.66 -0.90
CA THR A 113 -9.49 5.71 -0.58
C THR A 113 -9.10 4.85 -1.78
N SER A 114 -10.09 4.36 -2.53
CA SER A 114 -9.85 3.54 -3.74
C SER A 114 -9.06 4.31 -4.80
N ARG A 115 -9.39 5.59 -5.01
CA ARG A 115 -8.66 6.44 -5.97
C ARG A 115 -7.23 6.71 -5.49
N GLY A 116 -7.05 6.98 -4.20
CA GLY A 116 -5.71 7.15 -3.60
C GLY A 116 -4.82 5.92 -3.78
N LEU A 117 -5.36 4.73 -3.49
CA LEU A 117 -4.64 3.47 -3.67
C LEU A 117 -4.27 3.21 -5.14
N LEU A 118 -5.18 3.48 -6.08
CA LEU A 118 -4.91 3.33 -7.51
C LEU A 118 -3.78 4.25 -7.98
N LEU A 119 -3.78 5.51 -7.55
CA LEU A 119 -2.71 6.46 -7.89
C LEU A 119 -1.37 6.06 -7.27
N TRP A 120 -1.38 5.63 -6.01
CA TRP A 120 -0.17 5.21 -5.30
C TRP A 120 0.44 3.94 -5.89
N ALA A 121 -0.38 2.91 -6.17
CA ALA A 121 0.06 1.70 -6.85
C ALA A 121 0.53 1.99 -8.29
N GLY A 122 -0.18 2.86 -9.01
CA GLY A 122 0.20 3.33 -10.34
C GLY A 122 1.57 4.01 -10.35
N PHE A 123 1.84 4.89 -9.38
CA PHE A 123 3.13 5.55 -9.23
C PHE A 123 4.26 4.55 -8.95
N ILE A 124 4.08 3.66 -7.97
CA ILE A 124 5.11 2.66 -7.61
C ILE A 124 5.40 1.73 -8.79
N SER A 125 4.37 1.22 -9.45
CA SER A 125 4.51 0.35 -10.62
C SER A 125 5.19 1.05 -11.80
N ALA A 126 4.92 2.33 -12.03
CA ALA A 126 5.60 3.11 -13.07
C ALA A 126 7.10 3.27 -12.75
N VAL A 127 7.45 3.65 -11.53
CA VAL A 127 8.85 3.84 -11.12
C VAL A 127 9.61 2.51 -11.20
N LEU A 128 9.07 1.43 -10.62
CA LEU A 128 9.68 0.10 -10.68
C LEU A 128 9.72 -0.45 -12.10
N GLY A 129 8.70 -0.19 -12.92
CA GLY A 129 8.65 -0.60 -14.31
C GLY A 129 9.74 0.07 -15.16
N VAL A 130 9.96 1.38 -14.97
CA VAL A 130 11.05 2.11 -15.63
C VAL A 130 12.41 1.63 -15.11
N TYR A 131 12.58 1.50 -13.80
CA TYR A 131 13.82 0.97 -13.20
C TYR A 131 14.19 -0.40 -13.76
N TYR A 132 13.24 -1.34 -13.74
CA TYR A 132 13.43 -2.68 -14.28
C TYR A 132 13.69 -2.65 -15.79
N GLY A 133 12.92 -1.84 -16.54
CA GLY A 133 13.11 -1.68 -17.98
C GLY A 133 14.51 -1.17 -18.33
N VAL A 134 15.02 -0.19 -17.60
CA VAL A 134 16.39 0.30 -17.76
C VAL A 134 17.39 -0.77 -17.33
N SER A 135 17.24 -1.38 -16.16
CA SER A 135 18.16 -2.41 -15.68
C SER A 135 18.26 -3.62 -16.61
N ALA A 136 17.20 -3.96 -17.34
CA ALA A 136 17.17 -5.10 -18.26
C ALA A 136 17.67 -4.77 -19.68
N THR A 137 17.70 -3.48 -20.06
CA THR A 137 18.06 -3.06 -21.43
C THR A 137 19.34 -2.24 -21.50
N TYR A 138 19.80 -1.69 -20.38
CA TYR A 138 21.01 -0.89 -20.34
C TYR A 138 22.23 -1.80 -20.55
N PRO A 139 23.08 -1.52 -21.55
CA PRO A 139 24.30 -2.28 -21.74
C PRO A 139 25.17 -2.11 -20.50
N GLY A 140 25.80 -3.19 -20.06
CA GLY A 140 26.77 -3.18 -18.97
C GLY A 140 27.98 -2.31 -19.28
N LYS A 141 28.89 -2.27 -18.31
CA LYS A 141 30.03 -1.37 -18.34
C LYS A 141 31.03 -1.89 -19.38
N PRO A 142 31.53 -1.06 -20.31
CA PRO A 142 32.53 -1.46 -21.30
C PRO A 142 33.92 -1.56 -20.66
N SER A 143 34.06 -2.41 -19.65
CA SER A 143 35.30 -2.64 -18.92
C SER A 143 35.40 -4.11 -18.61
N ALA A 144 36.56 -4.71 -18.91
CA ALA A 144 36.86 -6.04 -18.42
C ALA A 144 36.77 -6.05 -16.88
N PRO A 145 36.23 -7.12 -16.26
CA PRO A 145 36.18 -7.18 -14.80
C PRO A 145 37.60 -7.21 -14.24
N LYS A 146 37.83 -6.48 -13.14
CA LYS A 146 39.15 -6.38 -12.53
C LYS A 146 39.69 -7.76 -12.12
N GLU A 147 40.93 -8.03 -12.51
CA GLU A 147 41.63 -9.28 -12.22
C GLU A 147 42.66 -9.07 -11.11
N TYR A 148 42.81 -10.06 -10.25
CA TYR A 148 43.78 -10.08 -9.14
C TYR A 148 44.73 -11.27 -9.27
N GLU A 149 46.00 -11.07 -8.93
CA GLU A 149 47.00 -12.14 -8.88
C GLU A 149 46.54 -13.22 -7.90
N GLY A 150 46.53 -14.50 -8.33
CA GLY A 150 46.06 -15.62 -7.52
C GLY A 150 44.61 -15.53 -7.03
N GLY A 151 43.80 -14.60 -7.56
CA GLY A 151 42.44 -14.34 -7.07
C GLY A 151 42.40 -13.81 -5.65
N LEU A 152 43.50 -13.21 -5.16
CA LEU A 152 43.64 -12.73 -3.79
C LEU A 152 43.29 -13.82 -2.74
N PHE A 153 43.58 -15.08 -3.07
CA PHE A 153 43.10 -16.24 -2.31
C PHE A 153 43.73 -16.30 -0.91
N GLU A 154 45.00 -15.94 -0.77
CA GLU A 154 45.70 -15.95 0.52
C GLU A 154 45.22 -14.82 1.42
N GLU A 155 44.95 -13.63 0.87
CA GLU A 155 44.53 -12.46 1.64
C GLU A 155 43.03 -12.46 1.97
N LEU A 156 42.21 -13.16 1.19
CA LEU A 156 40.78 -13.34 1.47
C LEU A 156 40.48 -14.44 2.51
N GLY A 157 41.50 -15.12 3.03
CA GLY A 157 41.36 -16.08 4.13
C GLY A 157 41.59 -17.54 3.75
N GLY A 158 42.09 -17.82 2.54
CA GLY A 158 42.51 -19.15 2.13
C GLY A 158 41.35 -20.17 2.05
N PRO A 159 41.60 -21.46 2.33
CA PRO A 159 40.65 -22.53 2.09
C PRO A 159 39.34 -22.34 2.86
N GLY A 160 38.29 -21.90 2.15
CA GLY A 160 36.96 -21.58 2.67
C GLY A 160 36.43 -20.20 2.23
N ALA A 161 37.31 -19.32 1.75
CA ALA A 161 36.92 -17.99 1.27
C ALA A 161 36.54 -17.98 -0.22
N VAL A 162 35.60 -17.10 -0.58
CA VAL A 162 35.30 -16.81 -1.99
C VAL A 162 36.44 -15.99 -2.57
N ARG A 163 37.20 -16.58 -3.50
CA ARG A 163 38.29 -15.89 -4.22
C ARG A 163 37.77 -14.74 -5.06
N ALA A 164 38.59 -13.71 -5.23
CA ALA A 164 38.37 -12.70 -6.26
C ALA A 164 38.69 -13.28 -7.66
N ARG A 165 38.22 -12.61 -8.70
CA ARG A 165 38.45 -13.00 -10.10
C ARG A 165 39.94 -12.97 -10.44
N MET A 166 40.45 -14.03 -11.06
CA MET A 166 41.83 -14.11 -11.56
C MET A 166 41.90 -14.14 -13.09
N ALA A 167 43.06 -13.83 -13.65
CA ALA A 167 43.31 -14.01 -15.08
C ALA A 167 43.12 -15.48 -15.48
N GLY A 168 42.28 -15.74 -16.49
CA GLY A 168 41.98 -17.10 -16.98
C GLY A 168 40.71 -17.73 -16.41
N ASP A 169 40.03 -17.10 -15.45
CA ASP A 169 38.67 -17.50 -15.09
C ASP A 169 37.73 -17.29 -16.28
N PRO A 170 36.78 -18.22 -16.53
CA PRO A 170 35.77 -18.00 -17.56
C PRO A 170 35.07 -16.68 -17.26
N VAL A 171 35.01 -15.80 -18.25
CA VAL A 171 34.16 -14.64 -18.12
C VAL A 171 32.76 -15.21 -18.17
N ASP A 172 32.03 -15.14 -17.05
CA ASP A 172 30.63 -15.49 -17.07
C ASP A 172 30.02 -14.68 -18.21
N GLU A 173 29.60 -15.38 -19.26
CA GLU A 173 28.93 -14.80 -20.42
C GLU A 173 27.67 -14.04 -19.96
N GLU A 174 27.18 -14.26 -18.74
CA GLU A 174 26.16 -13.39 -18.16
C GLU A 174 26.65 -11.94 -17.92
N GLN A 175 27.95 -11.72 -17.68
CA GLN A 175 28.56 -10.38 -17.58
C GLN A 175 29.05 -9.81 -18.91
N VAL A 176 29.33 -10.62 -19.94
CA VAL A 176 29.85 -10.15 -21.25
C VAL A 176 28.83 -10.26 -22.38
N THR A 177 27.94 -11.23 -22.31
CA THR A 177 26.95 -11.59 -23.33
C THR A 177 25.63 -10.86 -23.09
N GLY A 178 25.38 -10.39 -21.85
CA GLY A 178 24.44 -9.30 -21.58
C GLY A 178 24.79 -8.01 -22.34
N ASP A 179 26.09 -7.80 -22.62
CA ASP A 179 26.60 -6.57 -23.26
C ASP A 179 26.78 -6.72 -24.78
N LEU A 180 26.96 -7.95 -25.30
CA LEU A 180 27.17 -8.21 -26.73
C LEU A 180 25.94 -8.75 -27.48
N GLN A 181 24.95 -9.36 -26.82
CA GLN A 181 23.72 -9.80 -27.51
C GLN A 181 22.78 -8.64 -27.89
N HIS A 182 22.94 -7.45 -27.30
CA HIS A 182 22.01 -6.34 -27.51
C HIS A 182 22.42 -5.33 -28.60
N ASN A 183 23.59 -5.48 -29.25
CA ASN A 183 24.01 -4.61 -30.35
C ASN A 183 24.47 -5.37 -31.61
N PRO A 184 23.58 -5.63 -32.59
CA PRO A 184 23.96 -6.31 -33.84
C PRO A 184 24.85 -5.47 -34.76
N GLN A 185 25.16 -4.22 -34.42
CA GLN A 185 26.03 -3.35 -35.23
C GLN A 185 27.52 -3.52 -34.86
N ILE A 186 27.85 -3.65 -33.57
CA ILE A 186 29.27 -3.78 -33.12
C ILE A 186 29.89 -5.11 -33.58
N SER A 187 29.13 -6.21 -33.60
CA SER A 187 29.62 -7.49 -34.09
C SER A 187 29.99 -7.49 -35.58
N ARG A 188 29.41 -6.59 -36.39
CA ARG A 188 29.76 -6.49 -37.81
C ARG A 188 31.10 -5.80 -38.01
N ASP A 189 31.39 -4.76 -37.23
CA ASP A 189 32.58 -3.94 -37.44
C ASP A 189 33.86 -4.62 -36.94
N VAL A 190 33.78 -5.40 -35.84
CA VAL A 190 34.93 -6.18 -35.33
C VAL A 190 35.28 -7.34 -36.27
N VAL A 191 34.27 -8.05 -36.79
CA VAL A 191 34.49 -9.17 -37.74
C VAL A 191 35.02 -8.66 -39.08
N LEU A 192 34.56 -7.49 -39.54
CA LEU A 192 35.07 -6.88 -40.78
C LEU A 192 36.51 -6.36 -40.64
N ASN A 193 36.92 -5.88 -39.47
CA ASN A 193 38.30 -5.44 -39.26
C ASN A 193 39.30 -6.59 -39.06
N GLN A 194 38.93 -7.67 -38.36
CA GLN A 194 39.83 -8.83 -38.24
C GLN A 194 40.10 -9.54 -39.57
N GLY A 195 39.15 -9.52 -40.52
CA GLY A 195 39.37 -10.06 -41.87
C GLY A 195 40.28 -9.20 -42.75
N ARG A 196 40.55 -7.95 -42.37
CA ARG A 196 41.35 -7.00 -43.17
C ARG A 196 42.83 -6.97 -42.78
N GLU A 197 43.17 -7.37 -41.55
CA GLU A 197 44.55 -7.38 -41.05
C GLU A 197 45.33 -8.67 -41.39
N THR A 198 44.68 -9.68 -42.00
CA THR A 198 45.31 -10.96 -42.37
C THR A 198 45.69 -11.07 -43.85
N GLN A 199 45.57 -10.00 -44.64
CA GLN A 199 46.10 -9.89 -46.01
C GLN A 199 47.10 -8.73 -46.13
N VAL A 200 48.29 -8.86 -45.52
CA VAL A 200 49.52 -8.15 -45.91
C VAL A 200 50.71 -9.07 -45.69
#